data_AF-A0A376EEC0-F1
#
_entry.id   AF-A0A376EEC0-F1
#
_cell.length_a   1.000
_cell.length_b   1.000
_cell.length_c   1.000
_cell.angle_alpha   90.00
_cell.angle_beta   90.00
_cell.angle_gamma   90.00
#
_symmetry.space_group_name_H-M   'P 1'
#
loop_
_entity.id
_entity.type
_entity.pdbx_description
1 polymer ?
#
loop_
_entity_poly.entity_id
_entity_poly.type
_entity_poly.pdbx_seq_one_letter_code
_entity_poly.pdbx_strand_id
1 'polypeptide(L)'
;MENDFLQEFINQATKENETKIAQEKRKKHFQELGRKGGLKTKENKKLDKVISIRMTNSEYELLIRKQEKYPLKLSTYIRNVLFEKELKINEFKTDETLLQFGTHFKKITNLLRNREWTVFENKKEILVKIENVVDLIHQYLYSKIQKNE
;
A
#
# COMPACT_ATOMS: atom_id res chain seq x y z
N MET A 1 -4.96 12.60 57.79
CA MET A 1 -4.57 11.25 57.34
C MET A 1 -5.71 10.48 56.67
N GLU A 2 -6.99 10.70 56.98
CA GLU A 2 -8.11 10.00 56.28
C GLU A 2 -8.35 10.45 54.83
N ASN A 3 -8.08 11.72 54.50
CA ASN A 3 -8.33 12.27 53.15
C ASN A 3 -7.40 11.69 52.06
N ASP A 4 -6.19 11.23 52.40
CA ASP A 4 -5.26 10.64 51.42
C ASP A 4 -5.69 9.21 51.02
N PHE A 5 -6.20 8.41 51.97
CA PHE A 5 -6.61 7.03 51.70
C PHE A 5 -7.79 6.96 50.71
N LEU A 6 -8.79 7.83 50.88
CA LEU A 6 -9.93 7.88 49.96
C LEU A 6 -9.51 8.36 48.57
N GLN A 7 -8.58 9.32 48.47
CA GLN A 7 -8.05 9.77 47.19
C GLN A 7 -7.23 8.68 46.50
N GLU A 8 -6.37 7.96 47.24
CA GLU A 8 -5.63 6.82 46.72
C GLU A 8 -6.56 5.70 46.24
N PHE A 9 -7.60 5.38 47.00
CA PHE A 9 -8.59 4.38 46.62
C PHE A 9 -9.35 4.77 45.33
N ILE A 10 -9.79 6.03 45.21
CA ILE A 10 -10.44 6.54 44.01
C ILE A 10 -9.48 6.47 42.81
N ASN A 11 -8.22 6.87 43.00
CA ASN A 11 -7.18 6.83 41.96
C ASN A 11 -6.83 5.40 41.53
N GLN A 12 -6.89 4.43 42.46
CA GLN A 12 -6.68 3.02 42.15
C GLN A 12 -7.86 2.46 41.34
N ALA A 13 -9.09 2.76 41.77
CA ALA A 13 -10.32 2.33 41.11
C ALA A 13 -10.47 2.92 39.69
N THR A 14 -10.06 4.17 39.48
CA THR A 14 -10.06 4.79 38.14
C THR A 14 -9.05 4.12 37.21
N LYS A 15 -7.82 3.87 37.67
CA LYS A 15 -6.80 3.13 36.90
C LYS A 15 -7.26 1.72 36.53
N GLU A 16 -7.89 1.01 37.45
CA GLU A 16 -8.45 -0.32 37.19
C GLU A 16 -9.59 -0.28 36.16
N ASN A 17 -10.44 0.74 36.18
CA ASN A 17 -11.48 0.92 35.17
C ASN A 17 -10.90 1.31 33.79
N GLU A 18 -9.89 2.18 33.74
CA GLU A 18 -9.21 2.55 32.50
C GLU A 18 -8.54 1.34 31.84
N THR A 19 -7.88 0.49 32.62
CA THR A 19 -7.25 -0.74 32.12
C THR A 19 -8.28 -1.73 31.58
N LYS A 20 -9.42 -1.89 32.25
CA LYS A 20 -10.54 -2.72 31.76
C LYS A 20 -11.10 -2.19 30.44
N ILE A 21 -11.36 -0.88 30.33
CA ILE A 21 -11.87 -0.24 29.11
C ILE A 21 -10.88 -0.39 27.95
N ALA A 22 -9.57 -0.22 28.21
CA ALA A 22 -8.53 -0.38 27.20
C ALA A 22 -8.45 -1.83 26.68
N GLN A 23 -8.57 -2.83 27.57
CA GLN A 23 -8.60 -4.24 27.20
C GLN A 23 -9.83 -4.58 26.34
N GLU A 24 -11.01 -4.04 26.67
CA GLU A 24 -12.21 -4.24 25.86
C GLU A 24 -12.11 -3.61 24.47
N LYS A 25 -11.60 -2.37 24.38
CA LYS A 25 -11.34 -1.69 23.10
C LYS A 25 -10.39 -2.51 22.23
N ARG A 26 -9.31 -3.02 22.82
CA ARG A 26 -8.34 -3.89 22.15
C ARG A 26 -8.99 -5.18 21.64
N LYS A 27 -9.82 -5.83 22.46
CA LYS A 27 -10.56 -7.04 22.08
C LYS A 27 -11.53 -6.79 20.92
N LYS A 28 -12.30 -5.69 20.95
CA LYS A 28 -13.21 -5.29 19.86
C LYS A 28 -12.46 -5.01 18.56
N HIS A 29 -11.32 -4.32 18.63
CA HIS A 29 -10.49 -4.04 17.47
C HIS A 29 -10.03 -5.33 16.75
N PHE A 30 -9.55 -6.33 17.50
CA PHE A 30 -9.15 -7.61 16.91
C PHE A 30 -10.34 -8.44 16.39
N GLN A 31 -11.52 -8.32 17.00
CA GLN A 31 -12.75 -8.94 16.48
C GLN A 31 -13.18 -8.34 15.14
N GLU A 32 -13.12 -7.01 14.98
CA GLU A 32 -13.42 -6.35 13.70
C GLU A 32 -12.42 -6.72 12.61
N LEU A 33 -11.14 -6.80 12.96
CA LEU A 33 -10.08 -7.19 12.04
C LEU A 33 -10.25 -8.66 11.59
N GLY A 34 -10.63 -9.56 12.50
CA GLY A 34 -11.00 -10.94 12.19
C GLY A 34 -12.27 -11.06 11.31
N ARG A 35 -13.31 -10.25 11.58
CA ARG A 35 -14.52 -10.17 10.73
C ARG A 35 -14.19 -9.71 9.31
N LYS A 36 -13.24 -8.79 9.14
CA LYS A 36 -12.74 -8.34 7.83
C LYS A 36 -11.98 -9.44 7.08
N GLY A 37 -11.29 -10.33 7.79
CA GLY A 37 -10.63 -11.49 7.20
C GLY A 37 -11.58 -12.57 6.66
N GLY A 38 -12.79 -12.67 7.21
CA GLY A 38 -13.83 -13.61 6.75
C GLY A 38 -14.83 -13.03 5.73
N LEU A 39 -14.75 -11.73 5.44
CA LEU A 39 -15.55 -11.11 4.39
C LEU A 39 -15.06 -11.62 3.03
N LYS A 40 -15.98 -12.17 2.23
CA LYS A 40 -15.68 -12.57 0.84
C LYS A 40 -15.02 -11.38 0.13
N THR A 41 -13.78 -11.55 -0.33
CA THR A 41 -13.19 -10.67 -1.33
C THR A 41 -14.22 -10.49 -2.44
N LYS A 42 -14.57 -9.23 -2.79
CA LYS A 42 -15.54 -8.91 -3.86
C LYS A 42 -15.32 -9.91 -4.99
N GLU A 43 -16.29 -10.78 -5.23
CA GLU A 43 -16.18 -11.81 -6.26
C GLU A 43 -15.77 -11.07 -7.54
N ASN A 44 -14.56 -11.36 -8.05
CA ASN A 44 -14.11 -10.79 -9.31
C ASN A 44 -15.24 -11.06 -10.30
N LYS A 45 -15.94 -10.01 -10.74
CA LYS A 45 -17.07 -10.16 -11.68
C LYS A 45 -16.57 -11.05 -12.81
N LYS A 46 -17.06 -12.29 -12.85
CA LYS A 46 -16.78 -13.18 -13.98
C LYS A 46 -17.20 -12.41 -15.22
N LEU A 47 -16.40 -12.50 -16.27
CA LEU A 47 -16.71 -11.81 -17.51
C LEU A 47 -18.08 -12.30 -17.98
N ASP A 48 -19.06 -11.42 -18.02
CA ASP A 48 -20.46 -11.79 -18.27
C ASP A 48 -20.69 -12.34 -19.69
N LYS A 49 -19.76 -12.07 -20.61
CA LYS A 49 -19.86 -12.45 -22.02
C LYS A 49 -18.56 -13.06 -22.55
N VAL A 50 -18.69 -14.14 -23.33
CA VAL A 50 -17.59 -14.78 -24.06
C VAL A 50 -17.50 -14.15 -25.45
N ILE A 51 -16.30 -13.78 -25.88
CA ILE A 51 -16.01 -13.23 -27.20
C ILE A 51 -15.17 -14.26 -27.95
N SER A 52 -15.65 -14.73 -29.10
CA SER A 52 -14.90 -15.56 -30.03
C SER A 52 -14.57 -14.74 -31.28
N ILE A 53 -13.34 -14.88 -31.77
CA ILE A 53 -12.84 -14.15 -32.95
C ILE A 53 -12.23 -15.17 -33.89
N ARG A 54 -12.61 -15.10 -35.17
CA ARG A 54 -11.97 -15.87 -36.24
C ARG A 54 -10.94 -14.98 -36.92
N MET A 55 -9.76 -15.52 -37.16
CA MET A 55 -8.67 -14.83 -37.82
C MET A 55 -7.91 -15.81 -38.73
N THR A 56 -7.23 -15.26 -39.72
CA THR A 56 -6.29 -15.99 -40.57
C THR A 56 -4.99 -16.26 -39.82
N ASN A 57 -4.16 -17.18 -40.32
CA ASN A 57 -2.90 -17.52 -39.66
C ASN A 57 -1.94 -16.32 -39.60
N SER A 58 -1.88 -15.52 -40.66
CA SER A 58 -1.02 -14.33 -40.72
C SER A 58 -1.44 -13.26 -39.71
N GLU A 59 -2.74 -13.04 -39.53
CA GLU A 59 -3.26 -12.12 -38.51
C GLU A 59 -2.97 -12.59 -37.09
N TYR A 60 -3.07 -13.91 -36.85
CA TYR A 60 -2.77 -14.50 -35.55
C TYR A 60 -1.30 -14.31 -35.16
N GLU A 61 -0.36 -14.59 -36.08
CA GLU A 61 1.07 -14.39 -35.83
C GLU A 61 1.42 -12.91 -35.57
N LEU A 62 0.79 -11.99 -36.30
CA LEU A 62 0.97 -10.56 -36.07
C LEU A 62 0.52 -10.14 -34.67
N LEU A 63 -0.62 -10.68 -34.19
CA LEU A 63 -1.14 -10.40 -32.86
C LEU A 63 -0.27 -10.99 -31.75
N ILE A 64 0.30 -12.18 -31.94
CA ILE A 64 1.27 -12.76 -31.00
C ILE A 64 2.48 -11.84 -30.85
N ARG A 65 3.11 -11.42 -31.96
CA ARG A 65 4.28 -10.53 -31.92
C ARG A 65 3.99 -9.20 -31.24
N LYS A 66 2.77 -8.67 -31.41
CA LYS A 66 2.32 -7.45 -30.71
C LYS A 66 2.09 -7.70 -29.23
N GLN A 67 1.54 -8.85 -28.85
CA GLN A 67 1.29 -9.22 -27.46
C GLN A 67 2.58 -9.54 -26.69
N GLU A 68 3.59 -10.15 -27.31
CA GLU A 68 4.87 -10.49 -26.66
C GLU A 68 5.57 -9.28 -26.02
N LYS A 69 5.31 -8.08 -26.52
CA LYS A 69 5.79 -6.82 -25.94
C LYS A 69 5.20 -6.52 -24.55
N TYR A 70 4.17 -7.25 -24.15
CA TYR A 70 3.37 -7.02 -22.96
C TYR A 70 3.24 -8.31 -22.13
N PRO A 71 3.29 -8.23 -20.80
CA PRO A 71 3.13 -9.40 -19.92
C PRO A 71 1.65 -9.79 -19.76
N LEU A 72 0.91 -9.91 -20.86
CA LEU A 72 -0.54 -10.18 -20.88
C LEU A 72 -0.83 -11.42 -21.74
N LYS A 73 -1.84 -12.21 -21.37
CA LYS A 73 -2.34 -13.28 -22.25
C LYS A 73 -2.91 -12.67 -23.53
N LEU A 74 -2.76 -13.36 -24.67
CA LEU A 74 -3.30 -12.95 -25.97
C LEU A 74 -4.79 -12.57 -25.91
N SER A 75 -5.61 -13.36 -25.22
CA SER A 75 -7.04 -13.07 -25.05
C SER A 75 -7.32 -11.76 -24.29
N THR A 76 -6.45 -11.40 -23.34
CA THR A 76 -6.55 -10.16 -22.56
C THR A 76 -6.06 -8.98 -23.38
N TYR A 77 -4.98 -9.15 -24.13
CA TYR A 77 -4.45 -8.15 -25.05
C TYR A 77 -5.50 -7.77 -26.11
N ILE A 78 -6.05 -8.76 -26.82
CA ILE A 78 -7.07 -8.53 -27.86
C ILE A 78 -8.29 -7.83 -27.29
N ARG A 79 -8.74 -8.24 -26.10
CA ARG A 79 -9.87 -7.60 -25.42
C ARG A 79 -9.60 -6.13 -25.12
N ASN A 80 -8.42 -5.79 -24.60
CA ASN A 80 -8.07 -4.42 -24.29
C ASN A 80 -7.98 -3.55 -25.55
N VAL A 81 -7.39 -4.09 -26.62
CA VAL A 81 -7.36 -3.44 -27.94
C VAL A 81 -8.77 -3.19 -28.48
N LEU A 82 -9.66 -4.19 -28.40
CA LEU A 82 -11.04 -4.10 -28.91
C LEU A 82 -11.88 -3.06 -28.17
N PHE A 83 -11.72 -2.95 -26.85
CA PHE A 83 -12.46 -1.98 -26.03
C PHE A 83 -11.81 -0.60 -25.99
N GLU A 84 -10.79 -0.35 -26.82
CA GLU A 84 -9.98 0.88 -26.83
C GLU A 84 -9.51 1.28 -25.43
N LYS A 85 -9.41 0.30 -24.52
CA LYS A 85 -8.89 0.54 -23.18
C LYS A 85 -7.41 0.79 -23.37
N GLU A 86 -6.96 1.97 -22.94
CA GLU A 86 -5.53 2.24 -22.82
C GLU A 86 -4.87 1.01 -22.16
N LEU A 87 -3.87 0.46 -22.82
CA LEU A 87 -3.05 -0.62 -22.26
C LEU A 87 -2.20 0.02 -21.15
N LYS A 88 -2.83 0.25 -20.00
CA LYS A 88 -2.28 0.84 -18.79
C LYS A 88 -1.33 -0.09 -18.07
N ILE A 89 -0.51 -0.81 -18.83
CA ILE A 89 0.41 -1.86 -18.37
C ILE A 89 1.48 -1.26 -17.45
N ASN A 90 1.78 0.03 -17.61
CA ASN A 90 2.73 0.76 -16.79
C ASN A 90 2.10 1.83 -15.90
N GLU A 91 0.77 1.91 -15.79
CA GLU A 91 0.10 3.01 -15.04
C GLU A 91 0.58 3.09 -13.59
N PHE A 92 0.78 1.93 -12.95
CA PHE A 92 1.22 1.85 -11.55
C PHE A 92 2.70 1.53 -11.39
N LYS A 93 3.43 1.31 -12.48
CA LYS A 93 4.84 0.89 -12.41
C LYS A 93 5.72 1.99 -11.81
N THR A 94 5.42 3.25 -12.15
CA THR A 94 6.09 4.41 -11.53
C THR A 94 5.77 4.48 -10.05
N ASP A 95 4.50 4.30 -9.67
CA ASP A 95 4.07 4.40 -8.28
C ASP A 95 4.67 3.26 -7.43
N GLU A 96 4.71 2.04 -7.96
CA GLU A 96 5.39 0.89 -7.36
C GLU A 96 6.88 1.16 -7.14
N THR A 97 7.56 1.69 -8.17
CA THR A 97 8.98 2.03 -8.10
C THR A 97 9.25 3.08 -7.02
N LEU A 98 8.41 4.11 -6.92
CA LEU A 98 8.52 5.16 -5.89
C LEU A 98 8.29 4.61 -4.48
N LEU A 99 7.35 3.68 -4.29
CA LEU A 99 7.12 2.99 -3.01
C LEU A 99 8.33 2.13 -2.61
N GLN A 100 8.95 1.44 -3.57
CA GLN A 100 10.19 0.69 -3.32
C GLN A 100 11.31 1.62 -2.87
N PHE A 101 11.51 2.76 -3.56
CA PHE A 101 12.47 3.77 -3.14
C PHE A 101 12.21 4.31 -1.73
N GLY A 102 10.96 4.65 -1.39
CA GLY A 102 10.59 5.06 -0.03
C GLY A 102 10.97 4.01 1.04
N THR A 103 10.79 2.73 0.72
CA THR A 103 11.19 1.62 1.59
C THR A 103 12.71 1.53 1.75
N HIS A 104 13.46 1.69 0.65
CA HIS A 104 14.92 1.70 0.67
C HIS A 104 15.47 2.89 1.47
N PHE A 105 14.92 4.08 1.27
CA PHE A 105 15.27 5.27 2.04
C PHE A 105 15.08 5.07 3.54
N LYS A 106 13.96 4.46 3.95
CA LYS A 106 13.73 4.12 5.37
C LYS A 106 14.80 3.17 5.92
N LYS A 107 15.22 2.17 5.14
CA LYS A 107 16.31 1.26 5.53
C LYS A 107 17.64 2.00 5.67
N ILE A 108 17.97 2.90 4.73
CA ILE A 108 19.18 3.73 4.78
C ILE A 108 19.16 4.65 6.01
N THR A 109 18.04 5.32 6.28
CA THR A 109 17.87 6.14 7.50
C THR A 109 18.09 5.34 8.77
N ASN A 110 17.55 4.11 8.84
CA ASN A 110 17.76 3.22 9.98
C ASN A 110 19.22 2.81 10.13
N LEU A 111 19.92 2.49 9.03
CA LEU A 111 21.34 2.17 9.04
C LEU A 111 22.17 3.34 9.57
N LEU A 112 21.94 4.54 9.04
CA LEU A 112 22.65 5.76 9.44
C LEU A 112 22.39 6.17 10.89
N ARG A 113 21.31 5.70 11.53
CA ARG A 113 21.04 5.96 12.95
C ARG A 113 21.94 5.15 13.89
N ASN A 114 22.58 4.07 13.43
CA ASN A 114 23.48 3.28 14.27
C ASN A 114 24.73 4.09 14.68
N ARG A 115 25.27 3.79 15.86
CA ARG A 115 26.41 4.52 16.46
C ARG A 115 27.67 4.48 15.59
N GLU A 116 27.90 3.39 14.87
CA GLU A 116 29.04 3.18 13.98
C GLU A 116 29.12 4.24 12.87
N TRP A 117 27.97 4.76 12.42
CA TRP A 117 27.89 5.75 11.34
C TRP A 117 27.94 7.20 11.84
N THR A 118 28.26 7.42 13.12
CA THR A 118 28.36 8.78 13.71
C THR A 118 29.60 9.53 13.21
N VAL A 119 30.63 8.80 12.78
CA VAL A 119 31.87 9.36 12.19
C VAL A 119 31.63 9.93 10.78
N PHE A 120 30.47 9.66 10.18
CA PHE A 120 30.16 10.10 8.82
C PHE A 120 29.80 11.60 8.81
N GLU A 121 30.70 12.45 8.35
CA GLU A 121 30.59 13.93 8.40
C GLU A 121 29.27 14.44 7.77
N ASN A 122 28.90 13.91 6.61
CA ASN A 122 27.74 14.37 5.85
C ASN A 122 26.41 13.70 6.27
N LYS A 123 26.41 12.96 7.38
CA LYS A 123 25.23 12.19 7.85
C LYS A 123 23.98 13.04 7.99
N LYS A 124 24.10 14.24 8.60
CA LYS A 124 22.95 15.13 8.81
C LYS A 124 22.37 15.61 7.48
N GLU A 125 23.22 16.01 6.54
CA GLU A 125 22.79 16.48 5.22
C GLU A 125 22.07 15.39 4.42
N ILE A 126 22.60 14.16 4.46
CA ILE A 126 22.00 13.00 3.78
C ILE A 126 20.62 12.68 4.37
N LEU A 127 20.47 12.71 5.70
CA LEU A 127 19.18 12.46 6.35
C LEU A 127 18.12 13.48 5.95
N VAL A 128 18.48 14.77 5.90
CA VAL A 128 17.56 15.85 5.44
C VAL A 128 17.18 15.65 3.98
N LYS A 129 18.14 15.31 3.10
CA LYS A 129 17.85 15.01 1.69
C LYS A 129 16.90 13.82 1.53
N ILE A 130 17.11 12.76 2.32
CA ILE A 130 16.23 11.58 2.31
C ILE A 130 14.81 11.96 2.74
N GLU A 131 14.67 12.74 3.82
CA GLU A 131 13.37 13.19 4.31
C GLU A 131 12.61 14.02 3.26
N ASN A 132 13.27 15.00 2.65
CA ASN A 132 12.69 15.81 1.58
C ASN A 132 12.23 14.97 0.38
N VAL A 133 13.03 13.98 -0.04
CA VAL A 133 12.67 13.10 -1.16
C VAL A 133 11.48 12.20 -0.80
N VAL A 134 11.44 11.68 0.43
CA VAL A 134 10.30 10.87 0.91
C VAL A 134 9.02 11.69 0.92
N ASP A 135 9.08 12.95 1.37
CA ASP A 135 7.93 13.85 1.37
C ASP A 135 7.43 14.16 -0.04
N LEU A 136 8.34 14.42 -0.99
CA LEU A 136 7.98 14.63 -2.41
C LEU A 136 7.34 13.38 -3.03
N ILE A 137 7.86 12.19 -2.72
CA ILE A 137 7.25 10.91 -3.15
C ILE A 137 5.83 10.80 -2.58
N HIS A 138 5.65 11.11 -1.30
CA HIS A 138 4.34 11.08 -0.66
C HIS A 138 3.38 12.07 -1.34
N GLN A 139 3.81 13.32 -1.54
CA GLN A 139 2.99 14.32 -2.23
C GLN A 139 2.60 13.86 -3.63
N TYR A 140 3.53 13.31 -4.41
CA TYR A 140 3.23 12.81 -5.76
C TYR A 140 2.20 11.66 -5.74
N LEU A 141 2.36 10.68 -4.85
CA LEU A 141 1.48 9.52 -4.77
C LEU A 141 0.06 9.89 -4.28
N TYR A 142 -0.04 10.74 -3.25
CA TYR A 142 -1.32 11.04 -2.60
C TYR A 142 -2.05 12.26 -3.19
N SER A 143 -1.37 13.20 -3.84
CA SER A 143 -2.04 14.30 -4.56
C SER A 143 -2.80 13.84 -5.80
N LYS A 144 -2.36 12.74 -6.44
CA LYS A 144 -3.10 12.11 -7.55
C LYS A 144 -4.44 11.53 -7.12
N ILE A 145 -4.55 11.05 -5.88
CA ILE A 145 -5.79 10.49 -5.34
C ILE A 145 -6.86 11.58 -5.23
N GLN A 146 -6.48 12.79 -4.83
CA GLN A 146 -7.40 13.94 -4.70
C GLN A 146 -7.84 14.56 -6.04
N LYS A 147 -7.15 14.29 -7.15
CA LYS A 147 -7.51 14.82 -8.48
C LYS A 147 -8.42 13.90 -9.31
N ASN A 148 -8.54 12.63 -8.88
CA ASN A 148 -9.32 11.61 -9.58
C ASN A 148 -10.64 11.27 -8.85
N GLU A 149 -10.98 12.00 -7.78
CA GLU A 149 -12.34 12.12 -7.23
C GLU A 149 -13.05 13.33 -7.86
#